data_AF-A0A915ENW6-F1
#
_entry.id   AF-A0A915ENW6-F1
#
_cell.length_a   1.000
_cell.length_b   1.000
_cell.length_c   1.000
_cell.angle_alpha   90.00
_cell.angle_beta   90.00
_cell.angle_gamma   90.00
#
_symmetry.space_group_name_H-M   'P 1'
#
loop_
_entity.id
_entity.type
_entity.pdbx_description
1 polymer ?
#
loop_
_entity_poly.entity_id
_entity_poly.type
_entity_poly.pdbx_seq_one_letter_code
_entity_poly.pdbx_strand_id
1 'polypeptide(L)'
;MTTYWDGTASPSETLKCLYCKEIRLFILAVSTFTNSQVDILAYSMGSPVARKAIMGGNCVDTSEVLGASMSSSVHHFFLATCNTNNGMRCNSVYLNNINTGSHYEGDTIHTIYSSTDNVIGYKVSCGNTVTGNIPGQNAAYLYTGLTHTQTFFNTLDRQLSIITSP
;
A
#
# COMPACT_ATOMS: atom_id res chain seq x y z
N MET A 1 -3.09 -5.13 -0.96
CA MET A 1 -2.10 -5.44 0.10
C MET A 1 -0.90 -6.12 -0.55
N THR A 2 0.33 -5.74 -0.13
CA THR A 2 1.59 -6.53 -0.03
C THR A 2 2.86 -5.66 -0.15
N THR A 3 3.65 -5.49 0.92
CA THR A 3 5.02 -4.91 0.92
C THR A 3 6.07 -5.76 0.24
N TYR A 4 5.84 -7.05 0.06
CA TYR A 4 6.78 -7.95 -0.58
C TYR A 4 6.02 -8.98 -1.41
N TRP A 5 6.53 -9.28 -2.61
CA TRP A 5 6.04 -10.35 -3.48
C TRP A 5 7.22 -11.01 -4.23
N ASP A 6 7.18 -12.33 -4.43
CA ASP A 6 8.28 -13.08 -5.04
C ASP A 6 8.06 -13.47 -6.51
N GLY A 7 6.87 -13.22 -7.06
CA GLY A 7 6.72 -12.85 -8.48
C GLY A 7 6.29 -13.96 -9.44
N THR A 8 5.30 -14.78 -9.08
CA THR A 8 4.74 -15.82 -9.98
C THR A 8 3.70 -15.31 -10.99
N ALA A 9 3.55 -13.98 -11.16
CA ALA A 9 2.50 -13.36 -11.98
C ALA A 9 3.07 -12.59 -13.20
N SER A 10 2.21 -12.35 -14.19
CA SER A 10 2.56 -11.84 -15.54
C SER A 10 3.32 -10.49 -15.55
N PRO A 11 4.30 -10.28 -16.44
CA PRO A 11 5.29 -9.20 -16.31
C PRO A 11 4.88 -7.83 -16.90
N SER A 12 3.61 -7.62 -17.24
CA SER A 12 3.19 -6.54 -18.16
C SER A 12 2.70 -5.23 -17.52
N GLU A 13 2.45 -5.18 -16.20
CA GLU A 13 1.93 -3.97 -15.55
C GLU A 13 2.93 -3.30 -14.59
N THR A 14 3.12 -1.99 -14.78
CA THR A 14 4.09 -1.15 -14.10
C THR A 14 3.40 -0.10 -13.21
N LEU A 15 4.02 0.23 -12.08
CA LEU A 15 3.58 1.35 -11.23
C LEU A 15 3.98 2.67 -11.90
N LYS A 16 3.05 3.25 -12.66
CA LYS A 16 3.27 4.50 -13.39
C LYS A 16 3.17 5.72 -12.48
N CYS A 17 3.99 6.74 -12.76
CA CYS A 17 3.92 8.04 -12.10
C CYS A 17 2.54 8.69 -12.24
N LEU A 18 1.86 8.48 -13.38
CA LEU A 18 0.52 8.99 -13.65
C LEU A 18 -0.47 8.60 -12.54
N TYR A 19 -0.57 7.32 -12.22
CA TYR A 19 -1.46 6.83 -11.16
C TYR A 19 -1.09 7.46 -9.80
N CYS A 20 0.22 7.69 -9.55
CA CYS A 20 0.70 8.30 -8.30
C CYS A 20 0.26 9.77 -8.21
N LYS A 21 0.31 10.50 -9.33
CA LYS A 21 -0.17 11.88 -9.45
C LYS A 21 -1.69 11.96 -9.31
N GLU A 22 -2.44 11.08 -9.98
CA GLU A 22 -3.91 11.03 -9.92
C GLU A 22 -4.41 10.83 -8.48
N ILE A 23 -3.88 9.83 -7.76
CA ILE A 23 -4.30 9.62 -6.37
C ILE A 23 -3.79 10.74 -5.45
N ARG A 24 -2.59 11.29 -5.67
CA ARG A 24 -2.10 12.44 -4.89
C ARG A 24 -3.01 13.67 -5.02
N LEU A 25 -3.45 13.98 -6.24
CA LEU A 25 -4.39 15.06 -6.51
C LEU A 25 -5.76 14.80 -5.86
N PHE A 26 -6.25 13.56 -5.88
CA PHE A 26 -7.51 13.21 -5.24
C PHE A 26 -7.45 13.35 -3.70
N ILE A 27 -6.37 12.85 -3.05
CA ILE A 27 -6.15 13.02 -1.60
C ILE A 27 -6.16 14.51 -1.22
N LEU A 28 -5.40 15.32 -1.96
CA LEU A 28 -5.34 16.77 -1.74
C LEU A 28 -6.70 17.46 -1.95
N ALA A 29 -7.43 17.08 -3.00
CA ALA A 29 -8.73 17.66 -3.30
C ALA A 29 -9.76 17.35 -2.19
N VAL A 30 -9.84 16.10 -1.72
CA VAL A 30 -10.75 15.72 -0.63
C VAL A 30 -10.36 16.42 0.68
N SER A 31 -9.10 16.30 1.11
CA SER A 31 -8.61 16.90 2.37
C SER A 31 -8.78 18.42 2.41
N THR A 32 -8.56 19.12 1.28
CA THR A 32 -8.78 20.57 1.18
C THR A 32 -10.27 20.92 1.17
N PHE A 33 -11.13 20.11 0.55
CA PHE A 33 -12.58 20.33 0.48
C PHE A 33 -13.27 20.09 1.82
N THR A 34 -12.88 19.06 2.56
CA THR A 34 -13.42 18.74 3.90
C THR A 34 -12.75 19.55 5.02
N ASN A 35 -11.59 20.15 4.75
CA ASN A 35 -10.70 20.75 5.75
C ASN A 35 -10.38 19.75 6.89
N SER A 36 -10.06 18.50 6.52
CA SER A 36 -9.76 17.39 7.42
C SER A 36 -8.61 16.52 6.91
N GLN A 37 -8.07 15.65 7.77
CA GLN A 37 -7.32 14.46 7.34
C GLN A 37 -8.27 13.48 6.61
N VAL A 38 -7.71 12.49 5.91
CA VAL A 38 -8.49 11.47 5.18
C VAL A 38 -8.00 10.04 5.46
N ASP A 39 -8.94 9.13 5.73
CA ASP A 39 -8.68 7.69 5.79
C ASP A 39 -8.57 7.10 4.39
N ILE A 40 -7.54 6.28 4.14
CA ILE A 40 -7.32 5.64 2.83
C ILE A 40 -7.47 4.12 2.94
N LEU A 41 -8.66 3.63 2.65
CA LEU A 41 -8.90 2.21 2.44
C LEU A 41 -8.37 1.79 1.06
N ALA A 42 -7.16 1.24 1.04
CA ALA A 42 -6.54 0.74 -0.17
C ALA A 42 -6.56 -0.81 -0.22
N TYR A 43 -6.76 -1.37 -1.41
CA TYR A 43 -6.76 -2.81 -1.69
C TYR A 43 -6.00 -3.11 -2.99
N SER A 44 -5.58 -4.37 -3.17
CA SER A 44 -4.75 -4.86 -4.29
C SER A 44 -3.81 -3.78 -4.85
N MET A 45 -3.89 -3.35 -6.12
CA MET A 45 -2.96 -2.39 -6.73
C MET A 45 -3.10 -0.90 -6.35
N GLY A 46 -4.21 -0.42 -5.75
CA GLY A 46 -4.40 1.02 -5.40
C GLY A 46 -3.26 1.65 -4.57
N SER A 47 -3.23 1.39 -3.27
CA SER A 47 -2.04 0.71 -2.73
C SER A 47 -0.63 1.28 -3.10
N PRO A 48 0.36 0.68 -3.83
CA PRO A 48 1.72 1.26 -3.88
C PRO A 48 1.75 2.63 -4.51
N VAL A 49 0.93 2.77 -5.55
CA VAL A 49 0.64 4.03 -6.20
C VAL A 49 0.30 5.09 -5.15
N ALA A 50 -0.62 4.78 -4.24
CA ALA A 50 -1.04 5.68 -3.19
C ALA A 50 0.00 5.82 -2.04
N ARG A 51 0.79 4.80 -1.69
CA ARG A 51 1.89 4.95 -0.70
C ARG A 51 2.94 5.91 -1.22
N LYS A 52 3.23 5.81 -2.52
CA LYS A 52 4.15 6.70 -3.23
C LYS A 52 3.56 8.09 -3.46
N ALA A 53 2.24 8.19 -3.69
CA ALA A 53 1.51 9.46 -3.74
C ALA A 53 1.64 10.25 -2.43
N ILE A 54 1.55 9.57 -1.27
CA ILE A 54 1.72 10.17 0.06
C ILE A 54 3.18 10.54 0.30
N MET A 55 4.10 9.60 0.12
CA MET A 55 5.55 9.79 0.34
C MET A 55 6.13 10.94 -0.49
N GLY A 56 5.62 11.11 -1.72
CA GLY A 56 6.15 12.06 -2.68
C GLY A 56 7.56 11.69 -3.17
N GLY A 57 8.43 12.69 -3.26
CA GLY A 57 9.75 12.59 -3.90
C GLY A 57 9.64 12.32 -5.41
N ASN A 58 10.64 11.69 -5.99
CA ASN A 58 10.67 11.38 -7.42
C ASN A 58 9.93 10.07 -7.73
N CYS A 59 9.18 10.03 -8.83
CA CYS A 59 8.61 8.83 -9.41
C CYS A 59 9.71 7.86 -9.88
N VAL A 60 9.52 6.56 -9.64
CA VAL A 60 10.55 5.52 -9.89
C VAL A 60 10.68 5.18 -11.39
N ASP A 61 9.64 5.46 -12.17
CA ASP A 61 9.53 5.17 -13.60
C ASP A 61 9.89 6.36 -14.50
N THR A 62 9.51 7.59 -14.11
CA THR A 62 9.74 8.81 -14.91
C THR A 62 10.74 9.80 -14.30
N SER A 63 11.20 9.58 -13.06
CA SER A 63 11.97 10.55 -12.25
C SER A 63 11.28 11.88 -11.96
N GLU A 64 10.02 12.07 -12.36
CA GLU A 64 9.25 13.30 -12.12
C GLU A 64 8.98 13.54 -10.64
N VAL A 65 8.93 14.81 -10.22
CA VAL A 65 8.75 15.18 -8.81
C VAL A 65 7.26 15.22 -8.43
N LEU A 66 6.87 14.40 -7.46
CA LEU A 66 5.54 14.40 -6.84
C LEU A 66 5.36 15.52 -5.80
N GLY A 67 6.46 16.02 -5.24
CA GLY A 67 6.49 17.02 -4.15
C GLY A 67 6.92 16.43 -2.80
N ALA A 68 6.73 17.19 -1.73
CA ALA A 68 7.04 16.76 -0.36
C ALA A 68 6.07 15.66 0.15
N SER A 69 6.42 14.99 1.26
CA SER A 69 5.52 14.02 1.91
C SER A 69 4.25 14.69 2.43
N MET A 70 3.13 13.98 2.41
CA MET A 70 1.81 14.45 2.88
C MET A 70 1.32 13.66 4.11
N SER A 71 2.23 13.12 4.91
CA SER A 71 1.96 12.23 6.05
C SER A 71 0.93 12.80 7.03
N SER A 72 0.95 14.12 7.26
CA SER A 72 0.02 14.83 8.15
C SER A 72 -1.43 14.87 7.68
N SER A 73 -1.73 14.43 6.46
CA SER A 73 -3.08 14.50 5.86
C SER A 73 -3.78 13.13 5.77
N VAL A 74 -3.16 12.04 6.23
CA VAL A 74 -3.57 10.66 5.91
C VAL A 74 -3.53 9.76 7.15
N HIS A 75 -4.32 8.67 7.12
CA HIS A 75 -4.37 7.65 8.17
C HIS A 75 -3.80 6.27 7.70
N HIS A 76 -4.60 5.37 7.11
CA HIS A 76 -4.24 3.95 6.88
C HIS A 76 -3.83 3.58 5.42
N PHE A 77 -3.22 2.38 5.14
CA PHE A 77 -2.49 2.21 3.85
C PHE A 77 -2.12 0.80 3.21
N PHE A 78 -2.58 0.48 1.95
CA PHE A 78 -2.35 -0.70 1.00
C PHE A 78 -0.97 -0.96 0.29
N LEU A 79 -0.78 -2.02 -0.56
CA LEU A 79 0.30 -2.29 -1.60
C LEU A 79 -0.11 -3.41 -2.68
N ALA A 80 0.42 -3.51 -3.94
CA ALA A 80 0.44 -4.64 -4.97
C ALA A 80 0.98 -4.24 -6.43
N THR A 81 1.95 -4.96 -7.10
CA THR A 81 2.32 -5.11 -8.58
C THR A 81 3.62 -5.94 -8.82
N CYS A 82 4.10 -6.23 -10.05
CA CYS A 82 5.21 -7.20 -10.33
C CYS A 82 6.35 -6.77 -11.29
N ASN A 83 7.43 -6.10 -10.82
CA ASN A 83 8.77 -6.07 -11.47
C ASN A 83 9.89 -5.57 -10.51
N THR A 84 11.16 -5.51 -10.95
CA THR A 84 12.34 -5.12 -10.15
C THR A 84 12.67 -3.62 -10.10
N ASN A 85 12.07 -2.79 -10.96
CA ASN A 85 12.28 -1.35 -10.96
C ASN A 85 11.06 -0.64 -10.37
N ASN A 86 10.03 -0.41 -11.19
CA ASN A 86 8.75 0.21 -10.85
C ASN A 86 7.64 -0.84 -10.58
N GLY A 87 7.95 -1.81 -9.73
CA GLY A 87 7.02 -2.88 -9.33
C GLY A 87 7.47 -3.50 -8.00
N MET A 88 6.80 -4.55 -7.51
CA MET A 88 7.08 -5.09 -6.17
C MET A 88 7.79 -6.45 -6.09
N ARG A 89 8.60 -6.83 -7.09
CA ARG A 89 9.46 -7.99 -6.85
C ARG A 89 10.38 -7.65 -5.67
N CYS A 90 10.58 -8.60 -4.76
CA CYS A 90 11.58 -8.54 -3.69
C CYS A 90 12.83 -7.71 -4.05
N ASN A 91 13.17 -6.75 -3.19
CA ASN A 91 14.31 -5.83 -3.34
C ASN A 91 14.25 -4.87 -4.55
N SER A 92 13.06 -4.62 -5.14
CA SER A 92 12.91 -3.66 -6.23
C SER A 92 13.23 -2.23 -5.81
N VAL A 93 13.60 -1.38 -6.77
CA VAL A 93 13.84 0.05 -6.53
C VAL A 93 12.62 0.70 -5.88
N TYR A 94 11.41 0.35 -6.34
CA TYR A 94 10.16 0.84 -5.77
C TYR A 94 9.95 0.39 -4.32
N LEU A 95 10.07 -0.90 -4.00
CA LEU A 95 9.88 -1.40 -2.64
C LEU A 95 10.93 -0.85 -1.69
N ASN A 96 12.19 -0.82 -2.11
CA ASN A 96 13.26 -0.24 -1.32
C ASN A 96 12.96 1.24 -1.03
N ASN A 97 12.47 2.01 -2.03
CA ASN A 97 12.10 3.41 -1.85
C ASN A 97 10.96 3.60 -0.83
N ILE A 98 9.85 2.86 -0.95
CA ILE A 98 8.72 3.00 -0.01
C ILE A 98 8.99 2.34 1.36
N ASN A 99 10.04 1.52 1.50
CA ASN A 99 10.42 0.89 2.76
C ASN A 99 11.65 1.56 3.42
N THR A 100 12.17 2.69 2.92
CA THR A 100 13.21 3.46 3.63
C THR A 100 12.67 4.21 4.84
N GLY A 101 11.37 4.54 4.82
CA GLY A 101 10.65 5.20 5.91
C GLY A 101 9.56 4.30 6.51
N SER A 102 9.03 4.75 7.66
CA SER A 102 7.92 4.13 8.38
C SER A 102 7.06 5.24 9.00
N HIS A 103 5.77 4.98 9.22
CA HIS A 103 4.80 5.96 9.75
C HIS A 103 4.62 7.25 8.92
N TYR A 104 5.11 7.28 7.67
CA TYR A 104 4.87 8.40 6.75
C TYR A 104 3.52 8.26 6.04
N GLU A 105 2.90 7.09 6.14
CA GLU A 105 1.60 6.75 5.56
C GLU A 105 0.45 7.44 6.29
N GLY A 106 0.64 7.75 7.58
CA GLY A 106 -0.33 8.42 8.43
C GLY A 106 -0.12 8.12 9.92
N ASP A 107 -0.96 8.73 10.76
CA ASP A 107 -0.83 8.68 12.22
C ASP A 107 -1.07 7.26 12.80
N THR A 108 -1.78 6.38 12.08
CA THR A 108 -2.00 4.98 12.45
C THR A 108 -2.14 4.04 11.24
N ILE A 109 -1.55 2.83 11.30
CA ILE A 109 -1.41 1.88 10.18
C ILE A 109 -1.89 0.49 10.60
N HIS A 110 -2.91 -0.04 9.92
CA HIS A 110 -3.59 -1.29 10.30
C HIS A 110 -3.73 -2.28 9.14
N THR A 111 -2.98 -3.39 9.17
CA THR A 111 -2.78 -4.27 8.00
C THR A 111 -3.62 -5.54 8.06
N ILE A 112 -4.34 -5.87 6.98
CA ILE A 112 -5.32 -6.98 6.90
C ILE A 112 -4.89 -7.99 5.84
N TYR A 113 -4.49 -9.20 6.26
CA TYR A 113 -3.97 -10.28 5.39
C TYR A 113 -4.70 -11.60 5.59
N SER A 114 -4.66 -12.46 4.56
CA SER A 114 -4.94 -13.89 4.70
C SER A 114 -3.66 -14.70 4.50
N SER A 115 -3.49 -15.74 5.33
CA SER A 115 -2.45 -16.76 5.15
C SER A 115 -2.70 -17.67 3.93
N THR A 116 -3.90 -17.62 3.35
CA THR A 116 -4.30 -18.38 2.16
C THR A 116 -4.64 -17.46 0.98
N ASP A 117 -4.05 -16.26 0.95
CA ASP A 117 -4.17 -15.35 -0.20
C ASP A 117 -3.64 -16.05 -1.46
N ASN A 118 -4.54 -16.28 -2.42
CA ASN A 118 -4.29 -17.08 -3.62
C ASN A 118 -3.74 -16.26 -4.81
N VAL A 119 -3.45 -14.97 -4.62
CA VAL A 119 -2.97 -14.07 -5.69
C VAL A 119 -1.60 -13.47 -5.36
N ILE A 120 -1.37 -13.10 -4.09
CA ILE A 120 -0.09 -12.53 -3.62
C ILE A 120 0.52 -13.29 -2.43
N GLY A 121 -0.11 -14.39 -1.97
CA GLY A 121 0.46 -15.26 -0.95
C GLY A 121 0.59 -14.64 0.44
N TYR A 122 1.02 -15.46 1.40
CA TYR A 122 1.23 -15.05 2.79
C TYR A 122 2.66 -14.56 3.08
N LYS A 123 3.65 -15.18 2.44
CA LYS A 123 5.06 -14.99 2.72
C LYS A 123 5.88 -15.03 1.44
N VAL A 124 6.92 -14.20 1.40
CA VAL A 124 7.90 -14.21 0.32
C VAL A 124 9.09 -15.11 0.64
N SER A 125 9.60 -15.77 -0.39
CA SER A 125 10.89 -16.45 -0.37
C SER A 125 12.08 -15.52 -0.04
N CYS A 126 11.97 -14.21 -0.30
CA CYS A 126 12.98 -13.24 0.15
C CYS A 126 12.87 -12.93 1.66
N GLY A 127 13.66 -13.64 2.46
CA GLY A 127 13.77 -13.39 3.90
C GLY A 127 12.62 -13.92 4.76
N ASN A 128 11.72 -14.74 4.21
CA ASN A 128 10.58 -15.34 4.94
C ASN A 128 9.58 -14.29 5.51
N THR A 129 9.64 -13.06 4.98
CA THR A 129 8.83 -11.92 5.40
C THR A 129 7.36 -12.14 5.05
N VAL A 130 6.45 -11.72 5.93
CA VAL A 130 5.01 -11.69 5.63
C VAL A 130 4.76 -10.66 4.53
N THR A 131 4.09 -11.09 3.46
CA THR A 131 3.84 -10.29 2.26
C THR A 131 3.14 -8.98 2.58
N GLY A 132 2.24 -8.96 3.57
CA GLY A 132 1.43 -7.80 3.99
C GLY A 132 2.01 -6.86 5.05
N ASN A 133 3.23 -7.08 5.54
CA ASN A 133 3.78 -6.39 6.71
C ASN A 133 4.40 -5.00 6.40
N ILE A 134 3.84 -3.90 6.92
CA ILE A 134 4.36 -2.53 6.72
C ILE A 134 5.33 -2.16 7.86
N PRO A 135 6.55 -1.63 7.56
CA PRO A 135 7.45 -1.12 8.59
C PRO A 135 6.76 -0.06 9.48
N GLY A 136 6.72 -0.31 10.79
CA GLY A 136 6.10 0.59 11.77
C GLY A 136 4.59 0.44 11.96
N GLN A 137 3.94 -0.59 11.41
CA GLN A 137 2.49 -0.77 11.54
C GLN A 137 1.97 -0.91 12.99
N ASN A 138 0.86 -0.25 13.32
CA ASN A 138 0.24 -0.24 14.65
C ASN A 138 -0.59 -1.51 14.95
N ALA A 139 -1.20 -2.15 13.95
CA ALA A 139 -1.84 -3.46 14.14
C ALA A 139 -1.78 -4.36 12.90
N ALA A 140 -1.81 -5.68 13.14
CA ALA A 140 -1.90 -6.73 12.12
C ALA A 140 -3.16 -7.59 12.35
N TYR A 141 -3.91 -7.86 11.29
CA TYR A 141 -5.09 -8.71 11.28
C TYR A 141 -4.88 -9.84 10.27
N LEU A 142 -4.38 -10.98 10.77
CA LEU A 142 -4.17 -12.20 9.99
C LEU A 142 -5.42 -13.09 10.04
N TYR A 143 -5.90 -13.49 8.85
CA TYR A 143 -6.96 -14.47 8.64
C TYR A 143 -6.42 -15.77 8.02
N THR A 144 -7.26 -16.80 8.02
CA THR A 144 -7.00 -18.12 7.42
C THR A 144 -8.21 -18.52 6.56
N GLY A 145 -7.99 -19.18 5.43
CA GLY A 145 -9.08 -19.70 4.58
C GLY A 145 -9.76 -18.66 3.66
N LEU A 146 -9.33 -17.40 3.68
CA LEU A 146 -9.80 -16.37 2.73
C LEU A 146 -8.89 -16.29 1.51
N THR A 147 -9.49 -16.20 0.31
CA THR A 147 -8.81 -15.78 -0.93
C THR A 147 -8.43 -14.29 -0.90
N HIS A 148 -7.66 -13.80 -1.88
CA HIS A 148 -7.31 -12.37 -2.00
C HIS A 148 -8.57 -11.48 -1.97
N THR A 149 -9.55 -11.83 -2.80
CA THR A 149 -10.83 -11.11 -2.93
C THR A 149 -11.70 -11.21 -1.68
N GLN A 150 -11.77 -12.37 -1.03
CA GLN A 150 -12.49 -12.52 0.25
C GLN A 150 -11.79 -11.79 1.39
N THR A 151 -10.46 -11.63 1.36
CA THR A 151 -9.72 -10.84 2.38
C THR A 151 -10.16 -9.37 2.37
N PHE A 152 -10.68 -8.87 1.25
CA PHE A 152 -11.34 -7.56 1.19
C PHE A 152 -12.82 -7.63 1.56
N PHE A 153 -13.64 -8.40 0.85
CA PHE A 153 -15.10 -8.35 1.02
C PHE A 153 -15.62 -9.00 2.31
N ASN A 154 -14.92 -10.00 2.85
CA ASN A 154 -15.34 -10.70 4.08
C ASN A 154 -14.80 -10.04 5.36
N THR A 155 -14.06 -8.92 5.26
CA THR A 155 -13.54 -8.21 6.44
C THR A 155 -14.03 -6.75 6.51
N LEU A 156 -15.14 -6.42 5.85
CA LEU A 156 -15.71 -5.07 5.85
C LEU A 156 -15.98 -4.54 7.27
N ASP A 157 -16.50 -5.38 8.16
CA ASP A 157 -16.72 -5.03 9.57
C ASP A 157 -15.42 -4.66 10.29
N ARG A 158 -14.31 -5.35 9.96
CA ARG A 158 -12.97 -5.02 10.49
C ARG A 158 -12.48 -3.68 9.94
N GLN A 159 -12.62 -3.45 8.64
CA GLN A 159 -12.22 -2.20 7.98
C GLN A 159 -13.00 -1.01 8.54
N LEU A 160 -14.32 -1.16 8.71
CA LEU A 160 -15.17 -0.14 9.33
C LEU A 160 -14.80 0.09 10.80
N SER A 161 -14.60 -0.98 11.59
CA SER A 161 -14.21 -0.85 13.01
C SER A 161 -12.91 -0.07 13.22
N ILE A 162 -12.00 -0.13 12.25
CA ILE A 162 -10.74 0.62 12.25
C ILE A 162 -11.02 2.11 11.97
N ILE A 163 -11.72 2.41 10.86
CA ILE A 163 -12.01 3.79 10.42
C ILE A 163 -12.95 4.53 11.40
N THR A 164 -13.79 3.80 12.15
CA THR A 164 -14.67 4.39 13.19
C THR A 164 -14.08 4.31 14.61
N SER A 165 -12.80 3.96 14.77
CA SER A 165 -12.12 4.06 16.08
C SER A 165 -11.72 5.52 16.35
N PRO A 166 -11.94 6.03 17.58
CA PRO A 166 -11.52 7.36 18.01
C PRO A 166 -10.05 7.43 18.44
#